data_AF-A0A7C2VTT4-F1
#
_entry.id   AF-A0A7C2VTT4-F1
#
_cell.length_a   1.000
_cell.length_b   1.000
_cell.length_c   1.000
_cell.angle_alpha   90.00
_cell.angle_beta   90.00
_cell.angle_gamma   90.00
#
_symmetry.space_group_name_H-M   'P 1'
#
loop_
_entity.id
_entity.type
_entity.pdbx_description
1 polymer ?
#
loop_
_entity_poly.entity_id
_entity_poly.type
_entity_poly.pdbx_seq_one_letter_code
_entity_poly.pdbx_strand_id
1 'polypeptide(L)'
;MKDKLIPLLLFLMLSPSLPLSAATITLSIPTITSDPGESDIQVPVNISDVTGLGIISAQMTILYDPDLVVAKRIELSGTIAQGVLSAYAVGNGKIKLAFTRANPFEGSGVLVFILFDLLPK
;
A
#
# COMPACT_ATOMS: atom_id res chain seq x y z
N MET A 1 -37.45 -24.83 -26.62
CA MET A 1 -36.61 -23.70 -26.14
C MET A 1 -36.95 -23.23 -24.72
N LYS A 2 -38.19 -23.46 -24.21
CA LYS A 2 -38.58 -23.14 -22.81
C LYS A 2 -38.09 -24.18 -21.78
N ASP A 3 -37.57 -25.29 -22.27
CA ASP A 3 -37.31 -26.52 -21.53
C ASP A 3 -35.88 -26.57 -20.96
N LYS A 4 -35.03 -25.61 -21.35
CA LYS A 4 -33.65 -25.41 -20.87
C LYS A 4 -33.51 -24.28 -19.83
N LEU A 5 -34.55 -23.47 -19.59
CA LEU A 5 -34.49 -22.36 -18.62
C LEU A 5 -34.69 -22.81 -17.16
N ILE A 6 -35.47 -23.87 -16.93
CA ILE A 6 -35.76 -24.40 -15.59
C ILE A 6 -34.50 -24.97 -14.89
N PRO A 7 -33.63 -25.78 -15.53
CA PRO A 7 -32.41 -26.26 -14.87
C PRO A 7 -31.37 -25.14 -14.65
N LEU A 8 -31.39 -24.08 -15.45
CA LEU A 8 -30.49 -22.92 -15.31
C LEU A 8 -30.87 -22.03 -14.12
N LEU A 9 -32.18 -21.83 -13.88
CA LEU A 9 -32.68 -21.13 -12.70
C LEU A 9 -32.51 -21.92 -11.40
N LEU A 10 -32.62 -23.25 -11.45
CA LEU A 10 -32.38 -24.11 -10.28
C LEU A 10 -30.90 -24.13 -9.87
N PHE A 11 -29.98 -24.04 -10.82
CA PHE A 11 -28.53 -23.97 -10.56
C PHE A 11 -28.09 -22.62 -9.96
N LEU A 12 -28.78 -21.53 -10.31
CA LEU A 12 -28.50 -20.19 -9.75
C LEU A 12 -28.99 -20.03 -8.31
N MET A 13 -30.02 -20.78 -7.90
CA MET A 13 -30.59 -20.74 -6.54
C MET A 13 -29.86 -21.67 -5.54
N LEU A 14 -29.02 -22.58 -6.05
CA LEU A 14 -28.23 -23.54 -5.26
C LEU A 14 -26.71 -23.27 -5.39
N SER A 15 -26.32 -22.02 -5.66
CA SER A 15 -24.91 -21.66 -5.55
C SER A 15 -24.52 -21.62 -4.06
N PRO A 16 -23.55 -22.41 -3.60
CA PRO A 16 -23.02 -22.23 -2.26
C PRO A 16 -22.52 -20.79 -2.16
N SER A 17 -22.99 -20.06 -1.15
CA SER A 17 -22.42 -18.76 -0.80
C SER A 17 -20.95 -19.02 -0.43
N LEU A 18 -20.03 -18.71 -1.35
CA LEU A 18 -18.60 -18.74 -1.04
C LEU A 18 -18.40 -17.78 0.14
N PRO A 19 -17.84 -18.24 1.28
CA PRO A 19 -17.47 -17.33 2.34
C PRO A 19 -16.52 -16.28 1.75
N LEU A 20 -16.93 -15.01 1.82
CA LEU A 20 -16.10 -13.88 1.46
C LEU A 20 -15.02 -13.75 2.54
N SER A 21 -13.90 -14.45 2.36
CA SER A 21 -12.72 -14.24 3.20
C SER A 21 -12.09 -12.92 2.77
N ALA A 22 -12.33 -11.86 3.53
CA ALA A 22 -11.60 -10.62 3.37
C ALA A 22 -10.15 -10.85 3.84
N ALA A 23 -9.19 -10.76 2.91
CA ALA A 23 -7.78 -10.78 3.29
C ALA A 23 -7.45 -9.47 4.03
N THR A 24 -7.00 -9.59 5.29
CA THR A 24 -6.52 -8.45 6.07
C THR A 24 -5.13 -8.06 5.59
N ILE A 25 -5.00 -6.84 5.07
CA ILE A 25 -3.71 -6.25 4.70
C ILE A 25 -3.27 -5.36 5.86
N THR A 26 -2.11 -5.65 6.43
CA THR A 26 -1.54 -4.87 7.52
C THR A 26 -0.43 -3.97 6.97
N LEU A 27 -0.49 -2.69 7.29
CA LEU A 27 0.59 -1.74 7.10
C LEU A 27 1.23 -1.38 8.44
N SER A 28 2.55 -1.22 8.47
CA SER A 28 3.25 -0.76 9.67
C SER A 28 4.43 0.15 9.33
N ILE A 29 4.75 1.06 10.25
CA ILE A 29 5.92 1.92 10.19
C ILE A 29 6.70 1.66 11.49
N PRO A 30 7.95 1.18 11.41
CA PRO A 30 8.75 0.95 12.61
C PRO A 30 9.25 2.26 13.20
N THR A 31 9.58 2.25 14.49
CA THR A 31 10.31 3.36 15.12
C THR A 31 11.73 3.44 14.55
N ILE A 32 12.13 4.64 14.15
CA ILE A 32 13.50 4.96 13.73
C ILE A 32 14.02 6.07 14.64
N THR A 33 15.28 5.94 15.06
CA THR A 33 15.98 6.95 15.85
C THR A 33 17.08 7.54 15.00
N SER A 34 17.20 8.87 15.00
CA SER A 34 18.23 9.62 14.29
C SER A 34 18.46 10.95 15.02
N ASP A 35 19.58 11.61 14.72
CA ASP A 35 19.95 12.88 15.33
C ASP A 35 19.21 14.06 14.69
N PRO A 36 18.90 15.13 15.42
CA PRO A 36 18.32 16.33 14.84
C PRO A 36 19.20 16.91 13.73
N GLY A 37 18.59 17.37 12.63
CA GLY A 37 19.29 17.91 11.47
C GLY A 37 19.74 16.86 10.44
N GLU A 38 19.60 15.57 10.74
CA GLU A 38 19.87 14.50 9.77
C GLU A 38 18.91 14.55 8.58
N SER A 39 19.41 14.24 7.39
CA SER A 39 18.67 14.36 6.12
C SER A 39 18.56 13.03 5.40
N ASP A 40 17.55 12.90 4.54
CA ASP A 40 17.28 11.70 3.73
C ASP A 40 17.15 10.39 4.55
N ILE A 41 16.63 10.49 5.78
CA ILE A 41 16.32 9.32 6.61
C ILE A 41 15.22 8.49 5.96
N GLN A 42 15.51 7.23 5.68
CA GLN A 42 14.57 6.31 5.04
C GLN A 42 13.66 5.66 6.06
N VAL A 43 12.38 6.05 6.05
CA VAL A 43 11.33 5.46 6.88
C VAL A 43 10.54 4.43 6.06
N PRO A 44 10.63 3.12 6.36
CA PRO A 44 9.92 2.10 5.61
C PRO A 44 8.44 2.05 6.01
N VAL A 45 7.57 1.98 5.01
CA VAL A 45 6.19 1.53 5.18
C VAL A 45 6.16 0.05 4.80
N ASN A 46 6.00 -0.81 5.79
CA ASN A 46 5.93 -2.25 5.62
C ASN A 46 4.50 -2.69 5.30
N ILE A 47 4.37 -3.79 4.55
CA ILE A 47 3.11 -4.45 4.23
C ILE A 47 3.20 -5.95 4.54
N SER A 48 2.08 -6.54 4.99
CA SER A 48 1.91 -7.99 5.10
C SER A 48 2.00 -8.66 3.73
N ASP A 49 2.02 -10.00 3.70
CA ASP A 49 2.04 -10.73 2.43
C ASP A 49 0.76 -10.46 1.62
N VAL A 50 0.94 -10.02 0.38
CA VAL A 50 -0.15 -9.72 -0.57
C VAL A 50 -0.20 -10.66 -1.77
N THR A 51 0.64 -11.70 -1.77
CA THR A 51 0.68 -12.69 -2.85
C THR A 51 -0.69 -13.33 -3.08
N GLY A 52 -1.12 -13.37 -4.34
CA GLY A 52 -2.41 -13.98 -4.72
C GLY A 52 -3.66 -13.14 -4.39
N LEU A 53 -3.50 -11.95 -3.80
CA LEU A 53 -4.64 -11.06 -3.49
C LEU A 53 -5.10 -10.21 -4.68
N GLY A 54 -4.36 -10.23 -5.80
CA GLY A 54 -4.74 -9.51 -7.02
C GLY A 54 -4.68 -7.97 -6.90
N ILE A 55 -3.91 -7.44 -5.94
CA ILE A 55 -3.79 -6.00 -5.72
C ILE A 55 -2.95 -5.39 -6.84
N ILE A 56 -3.54 -4.52 -7.66
CA ILE A 56 -2.86 -3.83 -8.77
C ILE A 56 -2.67 -2.33 -8.52
N SER A 57 -3.30 -1.80 -7.47
CA SER A 57 -3.24 -0.39 -7.10
C SER A 57 -3.45 -0.19 -5.61
N ALA A 58 -2.80 0.82 -5.07
CA ALA A 58 -3.00 1.27 -3.69
C ALA A 58 -2.86 2.78 -3.61
N GLN A 59 -3.57 3.40 -2.67
CA GLN A 59 -3.37 4.78 -2.27
C GLN A 59 -3.30 4.88 -0.75
N MET A 60 -2.47 5.78 -0.24
CA MET A 60 -2.40 6.05 1.19
C MET A 60 -2.00 7.49 1.48
N THR A 61 -2.26 7.93 2.71
CA THR A 61 -1.80 9.21 3.25
C THR A 61 -1.07 8.91 4.54
N ILE A 62 0.20 9.32 4.61
CA ILE A 62 0.98 9.27 5.85
C ILE A 62 0.96 10.66 6.46
N LEU A 63 0.61 10.72 7.74
CA LEU A 63 0.63 11.94 8.54
C LEU A 63 1.92 11.98 9.36
N TYR A 64 2.47 13.17 9.54
CA TYR A 64 3.66 13.41 10.34
C TYR A 64 3.56 14.77 11.04
N ASP A 65 4.39 14.97 12.07
CA ASP A 65 4.52 16.26 12.74
C ASP A 65 5.48 17.17 11.95
N PRO A 66 4.97 18.24 11.30
CA PRO A 66 5.81 19.12 10.49
C PRO A 66 6.74 20.00 11.33
N ASP A 67 6.55 20.08 12.65
CA ASP A 67 7.44 20.81 13.56
C ASP A 67 8.67 19.97 13.95
N LEU A 68 8.69 18.68 13.58
CA LEU A 68 9.80 17.76 13.84
C LEU A 68 10.49 17.26 12.57
N VAL A 69 9.74 17.00 11.50
CA VAL A 69 10.27 16.40 10.27
C VAL A 69 9.64 16.97 9.00
N VAL A 70 10.39 16.89 7.89
CA VAL A 70 9.94 17.28 6.55
C VAL A 70 10.01 16.08 5.62
N ALA A 71 8.86 15.63 5.09
CA ALA A 71 8.86 14.63 4.03
C ALA A 71 9.40 15.21 2.72
N LYS A 72 10.31 14.51 2.04
CA LYS A 72 10.96 14.97 0.81
C LYS A 72 10.42 14.29 -0.43
N ARG A 73 10.50 12.97 -0.42
CA ARG A 73 10.14 12.11 -1.55
C ARG A 73 9.88 10.68 -1.07
N ILE A 74 9.39 9.85 -1.98
CA ILE A 74 9.40 8.40 -1.80
C ILE A 74 10.64 7.79 -2.47
N GLU A 75 11.11 6.65 -1.97
CA GLU A 75 12.12 5.81 -2.59
C GLU A 75 11.56 4.38 -2.75
N LEU A 76 11.78 3.80 -3.93
CA LEU A 76 11.18 2.52 -4.35
C LEU A 76 12.23 1.44 -4.62
N SER A 77 13.51 1.80 -4.72
CA SER A 77 14.59 0.83 -4.88
C SER A 77 14.61 -0.16 -3.71
N GLY A 78 14.63 -1.46 -4.03
CA GLY A 78 14.61 -2.53 -3.05
C GLY A 78 13.27 -2.79 -2.37
N THR A 79 12.16 -2.22 -2.88
CA THR A 79 10.82 -2.34 -2.29
C THR A 79 9.87 -3.18 -3.15
N ILE A 80 8.74 -3.60 -2.58
CA ILE A 80 7.65 -4.27 -3.32
C ILE A 80 7.08 -3.37 -4.42
N ALA A 81 7.08 -2.05 -4.22
CA ALA A 81 6.65 -1.08 -5.22
C ALA A 81 7.76 -0.65 -6.19
N GLN A 82 8.89 -1.37 -6.26
CA GLN A 82 9.90 -1.11 -7.26
C GLN A 82 9.35 -1.27 -8.69
N GLY A 83 9.65 -0.30 -9.56
CA GLY A 83 9.28 -0.34 -10.98
C GLY A 83 7.80 -0.09 -11.28
N VAL A 84 7.00 0.37 -10.30
CA VAL A 84 5.59 0.71 -10.52
C VAL A 84 5.41 2.13 -11.04
N LEU A 85 4.25 2.41 -11.64
CA LEU A 85 3.81 3.78 -11.86
C LEU A 85 3.37 4.34 -10.51
N SER A 86 4.00 5.43 -10.08
CA SER A 86 3.72 6.07 -8.79
C SER A 86 3.50 7.56 -8.95
N ALA A 87 2.71 8.13 -8.04
CA ALA A 87 2.54 9.56 -7.87
C ALA A 87 2.50 9.87 -6.38
N TYR A 88 3.11 10.99 -5.98
CA TYR A 88 3.03 11.47 -4.61
C TYR A 88 2.93 12.99 -4.55
N ALA A 89 2.36 13.49 -3.46
CA ALA A 89 2.26 14.90 -3.16
C ALA A 89 2.60 15.13 -1.68
N VAL A 90 3.62 15.96 -1.45
CA VAL A 90 4.00 16.41 -0.11
C VAL A 90 3.19 17.67 0.21
N GLY A 91 2.64 17.73 1.42
CA GLY A 91 2.02 18.92 1.97
C GLY A 91 2.36 19.05 3.45
N ASN A 92 1.91 20.14 4.09
CA ASN A 92 2.22 20.35 5.50
C ASN A 92 1.63 19.22 6.37
N GLY A 93 2.50 18.53 7.12
CA GLY A 93 2.17 17.41 8.01
C GLY A 93 1.66 16.14 7.32
N LYS A 94 1.81 16.00 5.99
CA LYS A 94 1.35 14.80 5.27
C LYS A 94 2.04 14.56 3.94
N ILE A 95 2.13 13.30 3.57
CA ILE A 95 2.45 12.85 2.21
C ILE A 95 1.35 11.91 1.71
N LYS A 96 0.82 12.21 0.52
CA LYS A 96 -0.11 11.34 -0.19
C LYS A 96 0.64 10.61 -1.28
N LEU A 97 0.35 9.32 -1.46
CA LEU A 97 1.01 8.50 -2.46
C LEU A 97 0.04 7.47 -3.04
N ALA A 98 0.22 7.19 -4.32
CA ALA A 98 -0.56 6.21 -5.07
C ALA A 98 0.37 5.39 -5.97
N PHE A 99 0.03 4.11 -6.12
CA PHE A 99 0.76 3.14 -6.93
C PHE A 99 -0.19 2.42 -7.87
N THR A 100 0.29 2.11 -9.08
CA THR A 100 -0.40 1.20 -9.99
C THR A 100 0.59 0.44 -10.87
N ARG A 101 0.23 -0.81 -11.23
CA ARG A 101 0.99 -1.67 -12.14
C ARG A 101 0.06 -2.67 -12.83
N ALA A 102 0.51 -3.25 -13.93
CA ALA A 102 -0.29 -4.22 -14.70
C ALA A 102 -0.41 -5.58 -14.02
N ASN A 103 0.67 -6.06 -13.39
CA ASN A 103 0.68 -7.33 -12.66
C ASN A 103 0.46 -7.09 -11.17
N PRO A 104 -0.23 -7.96 -10.43
CA PRO A 104 -0.43 -7.80 -8.99
C PRO A 104 0.86 -7.62 -8.19
N PHE A 105 0.77 -6.91 -7.06
CA PHE A 105 1.80 -6.92 -6.03
C PHE A 105 1.89 -8.30 -5.38
N GLU A 106 3.10 -8.71 -5.02
CA GLU A 106 3.40 -9.99 -4.39
C GLU A 106 4.45 -9.82 -3.29
N GLY A 107 4.45 -10.75 -2.33
CA GLY A 107 5.37 -10.78 -1.20
C GLY A 107 4.95 -9.91 -0.02
N SER A 108 5.84 -9.86 0.98
CA SER A 108 5.75 -9.06 2.21
C SER A 108 7.06 -8.30 2.45
N GLY A 109 7.01 -7.23 3.25
CA GLY A 109 8.19 -6.41 3.56
C GLY A 109 7.98 -4.94 3.27
N VAL A 110 9.04 -4.23 2.87
CA VAL A 110 8.96 -2.79 2.60
C VAL A 110 8.18 -2.55 1.31
N LEU A 111 7.04 -1.87 1.42
CA LEU A 111 6.26 -1.41 0.26
C LEU A 111 6.92 -0.20 -0.39
N VAL A 112 7.35 0.76 0.42
CA VAL A 112 7.92 2.04 -0.01
C VAL A 112 8.71 2.65 1.15
N PHE A 113 9.78 3.38 0.84
CA PHE A 113 10.42 4.28 1.81
C PHE A 113 9.92 5.70 1.64
N ILE A 114 9.72 6.41 2.75
CA ILE A 114 9.53 7.86 2.77
C ILE A 114 10.80 8.48 3.30
N LEU A 115 11.38 9.41 2.55
CA LEU A 115 12.58 10.12 2.96
C LEU A 115 12.19 11.36 3.73
N PHE A 116 12.68 11.44 4.96
CA PHE A 116 12.46 12.57 5.87
C PHE A 116 13.77 13.28 6.17
N ASP A 117 13.70 14.61 6.27
CA ASP A 117 14.70 15.42 6.95
C ASP A 117 14.19 15.71 8.37
N LEU A 118 15.04 15.54 9.39
CA LEU A 118 14.74 15.91 10.76
C LEU A 118 15.12 17.37 10.95
N LEU A 119 14.21 18.16 11.53
CA LEU A 119 14.50 19.57 11.78
C LEU A 119 15.58 19.71 12.87
N PRO A 120 16.50 20.69 12.73
CA PRO A 120 17.46 21.00 13.78
C PRO A 120 16.75 21.53 15.04
N LYS A 121 17.39 21.37 16.19
CA LYS A 121 16.95 21.99 17.45
C LYS A 121 17.23 23.48 17.51
#